data_AF-A0A1V9A257-F1
#
_entry.id   AF-A0A1V9A257-F1
#
_cell.length_a   1.000
_cell.length_b   1.000
_cell.length_c   1.000
_cell.angle_alpha   90.00
_cell.angle_beta   90.00
_cell.angle_gamma   90.00
#
_symmetry.space_group_name_H-M   'P 1'
#
loop_
_entity.id
_entity.type
_entity.pdbx_description
1 polymer ?
#
loop_
_entity_poly.entity_id
_entity_poly.type
_entity_poly.pdbx_seq_one_letter_code
_entity_poly.pdbx_strand_id
1 'polypeptide(L)' 'MVWRVQCGDLISRDRCVAVYVDDGEVVLVGPPGEAARLSADQLWQLRAALNEAAELAER' A
#
# COMPACT_ATOMS: atom_id res chain seq x y z
N MET A 1 3.50 7.18 10.17
CA MET A 1 2.29 6.33 10.20
C MET A 1 2.43 5.26 9.13
N VAL A 2 1.94 4.03 9.35
CA VAL A 2 2.02 2.95 8.34
C VAL A 2 0.63 2.38 8.08
N TRP A 3 0.17 2.47 6.84
CA TRP A 3 -1.05 1.82 6.38
C TRP A 3 -0.69 0.45 5.78
N ARG A 4 -1.46 -0.58 6.11
CA ARG A 4 -1.30 -1.93 5.56
C ARG A 4 -2.55 -2.35 4.82
N VAL A 5 -2.45 -2.43 3.50
CA VAL A 5 -3.56 -2.84 2.63
C VAL A 5 -3.37 -4.30 2.27
N GLN A 6 -4.35 -5.14 2.60
CA GLN A 6 -4.30 -6.56 2.27
C GLN A 6 -4.35 -6.76 0.76
N CYS A 7 -3.61 -7.73 0.25
CA CYS A 7 -3.58 -8.11 -1.16
C CYS A 7 -3.28 -9.61 -1.29
N GLY A 8 -3.52 -10.15 -2.49
CA GLY A 8 -2.98 -11.46 -2.85
C GLY A 8 -1.61 -11.34 -3.51
N ASP A 9 -0.98 -12.47 -3.77
CA ASP A 9 0.05 -12.61 -4.81
C ASP A 9 -0.50 -13.35 -6.04
N LEU A 10 0.36 -13.73 -6.99
CA LEU A 10 -0.05 -14.44 -8.21
C LEU A 10 -0.55 -15.87 -7.95
N ILE A 11 -0.30 -16.42 -6.76
CA ILE A 11 -0.78 -17.74 -6.33
C ILE A 11 -1.80 -17.64 -5.20
N SER A 12 -2.42 -16.47 -5.01
CA SER A 12 -3.49 -16.20 -4.06
C SER A 12 -3.16 -16.41 -2.59
N ARG A 13 -1.89 -16.22 -2.17
CA ARG A 13 -1.57 -16.16 -0.73
C ARG A 13 -1.85 -14.77 -0.19
N ASP A 14 -2.31 -14.72 1.05
CA ASP A 14 -2.54 -13.45 1.76
C ASP A 14 -1.22 -12.73 2.01
N ARG A 15 -1.18 -11.47 1.57
CA ARG A 15 -0.05 -10.55 1.65
C ARG A 15 -0.56 -9.15 1.96
N CYS A 16 0.36 -8.20 2.09
CA CYS A 16 -0.02 -6.80 2.20
C CYS A 16 0.95 -5.89 1.44
N VAL A 17 0.41 -4.76 1.01
CA VAL A 17 1.17 -3.59 0.57
C VAL A 17 1.22 -2.63 1.75
N ALA A 18 2.41 -2.14 2.08
CA ALA A 18 2.59 -1.11 3.10
C ALA A 18 2.77 0.25 2.44
N VAL A 19 2.09 1.27 2.98
CA VAL A 19 2.28 2.68 2.65
C VAL A 19 2.77 3.37 3.90
N TYR A 20 3.76 4.24 3.78
CA TYR A 20 4.19 5.13 4.86
C TYR A 20 4.86 6.38 4.29
N VAL A 21 5.06 7.39 5.12
CA VAL A 21 5.82 8.60 4.76
C VAL A 21 7.17 8.53 5.44
N ASP A 22 8.22 8.80 4.68
CA ASP A 22 9.61 8.90 5.13
C ASP A 22 10.25 10.12 4.48
N ASP A 23 10.80 11.03 5.30
CA ASP A 23 11.43 12.29 4.85
C ASP A 23 10.58 13.12 3.85
N GLY A 24 9.27 13.20 4.09
CA GLY A 24 8.33 13.91 3.20
C GLY A 24 8.01 13.17 1.90
N GLU A 25 8.52 11.95 1.71
CA GLU A 25 8.25 11.12 0.55
C GLU A 25 7.27 9.98 0.90
N VAL A 26 6.35 9.69 -0.01
CA VAL A 26 5.43 8.55 0.13
C VAL A 26 6.13 7.27 -0.34
N VAL A 27 6.34 6.34 0.59
CA VAL A 27 6.97 5.05 0.32
C VAL A 27 5.91 3.95 0.21
N LEU A 28 5.97 3.19 -0.88
CA LEU A 28 5.10 2.07 -1.18
C LEU A 28 5.91 0.77 -1.23
N VAL A 29 5.65 -0.16 -0.32
CA VAL A 29 6.35 -1.45 -0.25
C VAL A 29 5.39 -2.57 -0.58
N GLY A 30 5.63 -3.23 -1.71
CA GLY A 30 4.94 -4.46 -2.08
C GLY A 30 5.44 -5.69 -1.31
N PRO A 31 4.75 -6.84 -1.42
CA PRO A 31 5.21 -8.09 -0.85
C PRO A 31 6.59 -8.48 -1.43
N PRO A 32 7.47 -9.10 -0.61
CA PRO A 32 8.82 -9.41 -1.02
C PRO A 32 8.87 -10.45 -2.14
N GLY A 33 9.60 -10.13 -3.21
CA GLY A 33 9.92 -11.06 -4.30
C GLY A 33 8.78 -11.36 -5.28
N GLU A 34 7.61 -10.73 -5.12
CA GLU A 34 6.41 -11.07 -5.88
C GLU A 34 5.55 -9.84 -6.20
N ALA A 35 4.68 -9.96 -7.20
CA ALA A 35 3.71 -8.91 -7.52
C ALA A 35 2.53 -8.94 -6.54
N ALA A 36 2.12 -7.76 -6.06
CA ALA A 36 0.85 -7.61 -5.36
C ALA A 36 -0.31 -7.69 -6.37
N ARG A 37 -1.26 -8.58 -6.11
CA ARG A 37 -2.54 -8.64 -6.81
C ARG A 37 -3.62 -8.05 -5.91
N LEU A 38 -4.26 -6.98 -6.38
CA LEU A 38 -5.34 -6.33 -5.65
C LEU A 38 -6.69 -6.60 -6.32
N SER A 39 -7.71 -6.90 -5.52
CA SER A 39 -9.10 -6.77 -5.94
C SER A 39 -9.48 -5.30 -6.13
N ALA A 40 -10.64 -5.03 -6.73
CA ALA A 40 -11.15 -3.67 -6.82
C ALA A 40 -11.24 -3.00 -5.44
N ASP A 41 -11.82 -3.68 -4.45
CA ASP A 41 -11.97 -3.14 -3.08
C ASP A 41 -10.62 -2.85 -2.42
N GLN A 42 -9.65 -3.74 -2.58
CA GLN A 42 -8.29 -3.54 -2.06
C GLN A 42 -7.59 -2.36 -2.76
N LEU A 43 -7.86 -2.14 -4.05
CA LEU A 43 -7.33 -0.99 -4.79
C LEU A 43 -7.95 0.33 -4.29
N TRP A 44 -9.24 0.35 -3.94
CA TRP A 44 -9.87 1.52 -3.31
C TRP A 44 -9.26 1.84 -1.95
N GLN A 45 -8.98 0.81 -1.13
CA GLN A 45 -8.28 0.97 0.16
C GLN A 45 -6.86 1.50 -0.04
N LEU A 46 -6.13 1.01 -1.05
CA LEU A 46 -4.80 1.52 -1.38
C LEU A 46 -4.86 2.99 -1.78
N ARG A 47 -5.85 3.38 -2.58
CA ARG A 47 -6.01 4.78 -2.97
C ARG A 47 -6.30 5.69 -1.77
N ALA A 48 -7.12 5.26 -0.83
CA ALA A 48 -7.37 6.02 0.40
C ALA A 48 -6.08 6.21 1.21
N ALA A 49 -5.31 5.13 1.41
CA ALA A 49 -4.03 5.20 2.11
C ALA A 49 -3.01 6.11 1.42
N LEU A 50 -2.95 6.09 0.09
CA LEU A 50 -2.07 6.97 -0.70
C LEU A 50 -2.47 8.45 -0.57
N ASN A 51 -3.77 8.76 -0.57
CA ASN A 51 -4.24 10.12 -0.36
C ASN A 51 -3.88 10.65 1.03
N GLU A 52 -4.12 9.86 2.09
CA GLU A 52 -3.74 10.25 3.46
C GLU A 52 -2.22 10.39 3.61
N ALA A 53 -1.44 9.55 2.95
CA ALA A 53 0.03 9.64 2.96
C ALA A 53 0.52 10.90 2.25
N ALA A 54 -0.08 11.28 1.11
CA ALA A 54 0.24 12.51 0.40
C ALA A 54 -0.06 13.75 1.25
N GLU A 55 -1.24 13.80 1.90
CA GLU A 55 -1.58 14.87 2.83
C GLU A 55 -0.61 14.96 4.02
N LEU A 56 -0.06 13.84 4.48
CA LEU A 56 0.94 13.82 5.55
C LEU A 56 2.33 14.26 5.07
N ALA A 57 2.69 13.93 3.82
CA ALA A 57 3.96 14.29 3.20
C ALA A 57 4.08 15.79 2.87
N GLU A 58 2.96 16.46 2.56
CA GLU A 58 2.92 17.90 2.29
C GLU A 58 3.04 18.79 3.54
N ARG A 59 3.11 18.21 4.75
CA ARG A 59 3.11 18.93 6.04
C ARG A 59 4.51 19.14 6.59
#